data_AF-A0A8J6CFA2-F1
#
_entry.id   AF-A0A8J6CFA2-F1
#
_cell.length_a   1.000
_cell.length_b   1.000
_cell.length_c   1.000
_cell.angle_alpha   90.00
_cell.angle_beta   90.00
_cell.angle_gamma   90.00
#
_symmetry.space_group_name_H-M   'P 1'
#
loop_
_entity.id
_entity.type
_entity.pdbx_description
1 polymer ?
#
loop_
_entity_poly.entity_id
_entity_poly.type
_entity_poly.pdbx_seq_one_letter_code
_entity_poly.pdbx_strand_id
1 'polypeptide(L)'
;MSRRDLAPSVALALLGAGVAGLGAVACARWRYRATARRRRRLLRVFLARCEEARKMRAGEPYDIREPTVMAVMRVAHTICDEHNAQPLGARPRDEILRDLLGSVDGEMQVEAPFFCDVGAHIHVGRHFHANTGCCMLDVAEIRIGNNVFLAPNVQLRAHRQPERGRRSALARW
;
A
#
# COMPACT_ATOMS: atom_id res chain seq x y z
N MET A 1 -19.48 -12.60 -21.37
CA MET A 1 -18.94 -12.82 -20.01
C MET A 1 -19.05 -11.51 -19.22
N SER A 2 -19.88 -11.49 -18.19
CA SER A 2 -20.31 -10.29 -17.45
C SER A 2 -19.28 -9.86 -16.38
N ARG A 3 -19.06 -8.55 -16.24
CA ARG A 3 -18.02 -7.89 -15.43
C ARG A 3 -18.34 -7.80 -13.91
N ARG A 4 -18.86 -8.85 -13.25
CA ARG A 4 -19.34 -8.73 -11.85
C ARG A 4 -18.75 -9.65 -10.77
N ASP A 5 -17.87 -10.59 -11.07
CA ASP A 5 -17.48 -11.63 -10.09
C ASP A 5 -16.04 -11.56 -9.52
N LEU A 6 -15.38 -10.39 -9.58
CA LEU A 6 -13.98 -10.25 -9.14
C LEU A 6 -13.81 -10.02 -7.62
N ALA A 7 -14.83 -9.57 -6.89
CA ALA A 7 -14.64 -9.09 -5.51
C ALA A 7 -14.21 -10.16 -4.48
N PRO A 8 -14.85 -11.36 -4.40
CA PRO A 8 -14.47 -12.37 -3.42
C PRO A 8 -13.17 -13.10 -3.81
N SER A 9 -12.94 -13.26 -5.12
CA SER A 9 -11.79 -13.99 -5.67
C SER A 9 -10.48 -13.23 -5.50
N VAL A 10 -10.52 -11.88 -5.52
CA VAL A 10 -9.37 -11.02 -5.23
C VAL A 10 -8.92 -11.17 -3.77
N ALA A 11 -9.85 -11.03 -2.80
CA ALA A 11 -9.51 -11.15 -1.38
C ALA A 11 -8.99 -12.56 -1.03
N LEU A 12 -9.61 -13.62 -1.59
CA LEU A 12 -9.19 -15.00 -1.35
C LEU A 12 -7.83 -15.33 -2.00
N ALA A 13 -7.57 -14.82 -3.21
CA ALA A 13 -6.28 -14.98 -3.90
C ALA A 13 -5.14 -14.20 -3.23
N LEU A 14 -5.48 -13.09 -2.55
CA LEU A 14 -4.54 -12.27 -1.79
C LEU A 14 -4.28 -12.86 -0.40
N LEU A 15 -5.26 -13.44 0.29
CA LEU A 15 -5.08 -13.94 1.67
C LEU A 15 -4.34 -15.29 1.75
N GLY A 16 -4.42 -16.15 0.74
CA GLY A 16 -3.63 -17.39 0.65
C GLY A 16 -4.15 -18.52 1.54
N ALA A 17 -5.02 -19.38 0.98
CA ALA A 17 -5.41 -20.65 1.62
C ALA A 17 -4.22 -21.63 1.67
N GLY A 18 -4.07 -22.32 2.81
CA GLY A 18 -2.84 -22.98 3.26
C GLY A 18 -2.44 -24.31 2.62
N VAL A 19 -1.21 -24.74 2.92
CA VAL A 19 -0.75 -26.15 2.85
C VAL A 19 0.25 -26.38 3.99
N ALA A 20 -0.04 -27.31 4.88
CA ALA A 20 0.80 -27.64 6.04
C ALA A 20 2.12 -28.31 5.62
N GLY A 21 3.17 -28.11 6.42
CA GLY A 21 4.43 -28.88 6.36
C GLY A 21 5.70 -28.07 6.07
N LEU A 22 6.75 -28.34 6.86
CA LEU A 22 8.15 -27.88 6.81
C LEU A 22 8.56 -26.64 7.66
N GLY A 23 9.65 -26.84 8.43
CA GLY A 23 10.39 -26.00 9.40
C GLY A 23 10.01 -24.52 9.63
N ALA A 24 9.59 -24.21 10.87
CA ALA A 24 8.80 -23.03 11.24
C ALA A 24 9.33 -21.63 10.88
N VAL A 25 10.64 -21.37 10.83
CA VAL A 25 11.15 -19.97 10.70
C VAL A 25 11.60 -19.64 9.27
N ALA A 26 12.42 -20.49 8.65
CA ALA A 26 12.86 -20.30 7.26
C ALA A 26 11.72 -20.54 6.26
N CYS A 27 10.84 -21.52 6.54
CA CYS A 27 9.66 -21.79 5.74
C CYS A 27 8.62 -20.66 5.87
N ALA A 28 8.44 -20.07 7.06
CA ALA A 28 7.56 -18.91 7.24
C ALA A 28 8.05 -17.68 6.47
N ARG A 29 9.37 -17.38 6.51
CA ARG A 29 9.96 -16.26 5.75
C ARG A 29 9.90 -16.46 4.24
N TRP A 30 10.16 -17.68 3.74
CA TRP A 30 10.02 -18.00 2.31
C TRP A 30 8.55 -17.98 1.86
N ARG A 31 7.64 -18.55 2.66
CA ARG A 31 6.20 -18.54 2.40
C ARG A 31 5.66 -17.13 2.39
N TYR A 32 6.01 -16.30 3.38
CA TYR A 32 5.68 -14.87 3.43
C TYR A 32 6.17 -14.13 2.19
N ARG A 33 7.45 -14.29 1.80
CA ARG A 33 8.01 -13.62 0.61
C ARG A 33 7.40 -14.13 -0.72
N ALA A 34 6.89 -15.36 -0.76
CA ALA A 34 6.19 -15.89 -1.92
C ALA A 34 4.73 -15.38 -1.97
N THR A 35 4.03 -15.32 -0.84
CA THR A 35 2.68 -14.72 -0.75
C THR A 35 2.72 -13.21 -0.95
N ALA A 36 3.70 -12.49 -0.41
CA ALA A 36 3.81 -11.04 -0.50
C ALA A 36 4.14 -10.56 -1.92
N ARG A 37 5.09 -11.20 -2.62
CA ARG A 37 5.35 -10.92 -4.05
C ARG A 37 4.13 -11.21 -4.93
N ARG A 38 3.42 -12.30 -4.64
CA ARG A 38 2.18 -12.66 -5.36
C ARG A 38 1.06 -11.67 -5.07
N ARG A 39 0.90 -11.25 -3.80
CA ARG A 39 -0.05 -10.21 -3.35
C ARG A 39 0.20 -8.89 -4.07
N ARG A 40 1.44 -8.39 -4.04
CA ARG A 40 1.83 -7.13 -4.69
C ARG A 40 1.59 -7.15 -6.21
N ARG A 41 1.90 -8.27 -6.88
CA ARG A 41 1.63 -8.43 -8.32
C ARG A 41 0.13 -8.44 -8.61
N LEU A 42 -0.66 -9.17 -7.81
CA LEU A 42 -2.10 -9.24 -7.98
C LEU A 42 -2.78 -7.90 -7.72
N LEU A 43 -2.44 -7.21 -6.62
CA LEU A 43 -2.94 -5.87 -6.29
C LEU A 43 -2.72 -4.88 -7.44
N ARG A 44 -1.50 -4.88 -8.02
CA ARG A 44 -1.19 -4.02 -9.18
C ARG A 44 -2.03 -4.38 -10.41
N VAL A 45 -2.20 -5.66 -10.72
CA VAL A 45 -3.01 -6.10 -11.86
C VAL A 45 -4.49 -5.74 -11.66
N PHE A 46 -5.02 -5.91 -10.45
CA PHE A 46 -6.41 -5.59 -10.14
C PHE A 46 -6.67 -4.08 -10.17
N LEU A 47 -5.80 -3.27 -9.57
CA LEU A 47 -5.88 -1.81 -9.67
C LEU A 47 -5.78 -1.33 -11.12
N ALA A 48 -4.89 -1.90 -11.93
CA ALA A 48 -4.73 -1.51 -13.33
C ALA A 48 -5.94 -1.86 -14.21
N ARG A 49 -6.77 -2.82 -13.79
CA ARG A 49 -7.97 -3.26 -14.52
C ARG A 49 -9.27 -2.69 -13.97
N CYS A 50 -9.24 -2.05 -12.79
CA CYS A 50 -10.41 -1.41 -12.20
C CYS A 50 -10.53 0.04 -12.68
N GLU A 51 -11.67 0.38 -13.25
CA GLU A 51 -11.93 1.73 -13.77
C GLU A 51 -11.99 2.78 -12.65
N GLU A 52 -12.60 2.45 -11.50
CA GLU A 52 -12.65 3.37 -10.35
C GLU A 52 -11.25 3.58 -9.75
N ALA A 53 -10.40 2.55 -9.75
CA ALA A 53 -9.00 2.68 -9.36
C ALA A 53 -8.18 3.54 -10.34
N ARG A 54 -8.47 3.46 -11.65
CA ARG A 54 -7.88 4.36 -12.66
C ARG A 54 -8.27 5.81 -12.39
N LYS A 55 -9.57 6.08 -12.18
CA LYS A 55 -10.10 7.41 -11.88
C LYS A 55 -9.50 7.97 -10.59
N MET A 56 -9.44 7.16 -9.53
CA MET A 56 -8.79 7.50 -8.26
C MET A 56 -7.35 7.99 -8.47
N ARG A 57 -6.53 7.24 -9.23
CA ARG A 57 -5.16 7.63 -9.55
C ARG A 57 -5.06 8.89 -10.41
N ALA A 58 -6.02 9.09 -11.32
CA ALA A 58 -6.08 10.26 -12.20
C ALA A 58 -6.63 11.52 -11.49
N GLY A 59 -7.10 11.41 -10.25
CA GLY A 59 -7.79 12.50 -9.55
C GLY A 59 -9.15 12.85 -10.17
N GLU A 60 -9.75 11.92 -10.91
CA GLU A 60 -11.12 12.02 -11.43
C GLU A 60 -12.11 11.60 -10.32
N PRO A 61 -13.39 12.04 -10.37
CA PRO A 61 -14.40 11.52 -9.45
C PRO A 61 -14.52 9.99 -9.55
N TYR A 62 -14.44 9.30 -8.40
CA TYR A 62 -14.48 7.84 -8.30
C TYR A 62 -15.37 7.38 -7.13
N ASP A 63 -15.87 6.16 -7.19
CA ASP A 63 -16.57 5.52 -6.07
C ASP A 63 -15.58 4.68 -5.23
N ILE A 64 -15.24 5.17 -4.03
CA ILE A 64 -14.38 4.45 -3.08
C ILE A 64 -15.00 3.13 -2.59
N ARG A 65 -16.32 2.97 -2.73
CA ARG A 65 -17.04 1.75 -2.34
C ARG A 65 -16.99 0.68 -3.41
N GLU A 66 -16.31 0.94 -4.54
CA GLU A 66 -16.07 -0.10 -5.54
C GLU A 66 -15.32 -1.28 -4.89
N PRO A 67 -15.80 -2.53 -5.09
CA PRO A 67 -15.28 -3.67 -4.33
C PRO A 67 -13.78 -3.93 -4.50
N THR A 68 -13.22 -3.68 -5.69
CA THR A 68 -11.79 -3.85 -5.95
C THR A 68 -10.96 -2.81 -5.19
N VAL A 69 -11.40 -1.55 -5.18
CA VAL A 69 -10.78 -0.47 -4.40
C VAL A 69 -10.81 -0.81 -2.92
N MET A 70 -11.97 -1.21 -2.38
CA MET A 70 -12.10 -1.61 -0.97
C MET A 70 -11.23 -2.82 -0.62
N ALA A 71 -11.15 -3.82 -1.50
CA ALA A 71 -10.33 -5.00 -1.27
C ALA A 71 -8.84 -4.66 -1.21
N VAL A 72 -8.38 -3.76 -2.09
CA VAL A 72 -7.00 -3.27 -2.08
C VAL A 72 -6.69 -2.52 -0.80
N MET A 73 -7.54 -1.56 -0.40
CA MET A 73 -7.34 -0.79 0.83
C MET A 73 -7.30 -1.69 2.06
N ARG A 74 -8.19 -2.69 2.12
CA ARG A 74 -8.19 -3.68 3.21
C ARG A 74 -6.86 -4.42 3.31
N VAL A 75 -6.29 -4.83 2.18
CA VAL A 75 -4.99 -5.52 2.17
C VAL A 75 -3.87 -4.58 2.60
N ALA A 76 -3.87 -3.32 2.17
CA ALA A 76 -2.92 -2.32 2.63
C ALA A 76 -3.00 -2.15 4.16
N HIS A 77 -4.21 -1.99 4.70
CA HIS A 77 -4.43 -1.88 6.14
C HIS A 77 -3.95 -3.12 6.90
N THR A 78 -4.24 -4.34 6.40
CA THR A 78 -3.73 -5.58 7.02
C THR A 78 -2.20 -5.61 7.06
N ILE A 79 -1.53 -5.17 5.99
CA ILE A 79 -0.06 -5.12 5.95
C ILE A 79 0.49 -4.02 6.90
N CYS A 80 -0.20 -2.88 7.00
CA CYS A 80 0.11 -1.85 8.00
C CYS A 80 -0.04 -2.40 9.42
N ASP A 81 -1.10 -3.16 9.73
CA ASP A 81 -1.31 -3.79 11.03
C ASP A 81 -0.19 -4.80 11.34
N GLU A 82 0.20 -5.63 10.36
CA GLU A 82 1.33 -6.56 10.48
C GLU A 82 2.64 -5.81 10.80
N HIS A 83 2.91 -4.69 10.12
CA HIS A 83 4.06 -3.83 10.37
C HIS A 83 4.00 -3.18 11.76
N ASN A 84 2.84 -2.64 12.14
CA ASN A 84 2.62 -1.92 13.39
C ASN A 84 2.74 -2.83 14.61
N ALA A 85 2.41 -4.12 14.47
CA ALA A 85 2.58 -5.13 15.52
C ALA A 85 4.03 -5.59 15.73
N GLN A 86 4.97 -5.22 14.85
CA GLN A 86 6.38 -5.62 15.02
C GLN A 86 7.06 -4.83 16.15
N PRO A 87 7.89 -5.47 16.99
CA PRO A 87 8.69 -4.76 17.99
C PRO A 87 9.61 -3.68 17.40
N LEU A 88 9.92 -2.65 18.20
CA LEU A 88 10.94 -1.66 17.88
C LEU A 88 12.29 -2.35 17.61
N GLY A 89 12.98 -1.94 16.54
CA GLY A 89 14.28 -2.49 16.15
C GLY A 89 14.25 -3.87 15.46
N ALA A 90 13.07 -4.45 15.21
CA ALA A 90 12.97 -5.71 14.50
C ALA A 90 13.26 -5.54 13.00
N ARG A 91 14.33 -6.18 12.48
CA ARG A 91 14.66 -6.21 11.04
C ARG A 91 13.50 -6.58 10.07
N PRO A 92 12.51 -7.44 10.38
CA PRO A 92 11.42 -7.70 9.44
C PRO A 92 10.50 -6.50 9.14
N ARG A 93 10.56 -5.43 9.93
CA ARG A 93 9.68 -4.26 9.86
C ARG A 93 9.72 -3.55 8.50
N ASP A 94 10.90 -3.38 7.91
CA ASP A 94 11.07 -2.73 6.60
C ASP A 94 10.73 -3.67 5.44
N GLU A 95 10.91 -4.98 5.61
CA GLU A 95 10.55 -5.97 4.59
C GLU A 95 9.04 -5.96 4.33
N ILE A 96 8.23 -5.86 5.41
CA ILE A 96 6.77 -5.80 5.32
C ILE A 96 6.31 -4.61 4.47
N LEU A 97 6.83 -3.41 4.74
CA LEU A 97 6.45 -2.22 3.98
C LEU A 97 7.02 -2.23 2.56
N ARG A 98 8.21 -2.79 2.32
CA ARG A 98 8.74 -2.95 0.95
C ARG A 98 7.84 -3.79 0.05
N ASP A 99 7.08 -4.71 0.63
CA ASP A 99 6.10 -5.52 -0.10
C ASP A 99 4.78 -4.75 -0.37
N LEU A 100 4.50 -3.71 0.41
CA LEU A 100 3.34 -2.83 0.24
C LEU A 100 3.62 -1.67 -0.73
N LEU A 101 4.74 -0.98 -0.56
CA LEU A 101 5.01 0.29 -1.23
C LEU A 101 5.23 0.12 -2.75
N GLY A 102 4.94 1.18 -3.50
CA GLY A 102 5.09 1.26 -4.95
C GLY A 102 6.53 1.05 -5.40
N SER A 103 7.47 1.79 -4.81
CA SER A 103 8.92 1.54 -4.92
C SER A 103 9.68 2.05 -3.69
N VAL A 104 10.79 1.40 -3.40
CA VAL A 104 11.73 1.78 -2.35
C VAL A 104 13.13 1.66 -2.94
N ASP A 105 13.80 2.79 -3.11
CA ASP A 105 15.15 2.81 -3.64
C ASP A 105 16.15 2.77 -2.48
N GLY A 106 16.78 1.62 -2.22
CA GLY A 106 17.81 1.49 -1.18
C GLY A 106 17.29 1.35 0.25
N GLU A 107 17.94 2.06 1.18
CA GLU A 107 17.65 2.00 2.61
C GLU A 107 16.43 2.85 2.97
N MET A 108 15.53 2.24 3.76
CA MET A 108 14.32 2.84 4.28
C MET A 108 14.14 2.38 5.71
N GLN A 109 13.72 3.30 6.58
CA GLN A 109 13.28 3.00 7.94
C GLN A 109 11.95 3.70 8.22
N VAL A 110 10.97 2.95 8.73
CA VAL A 110 9.66 3.48 9.08
C VAL A 110 9.27 3.02 10.48
N GLU A 111 9.09 4.00 11.36
CA GLU A 111 8.64 3.78 12.73
C GLU A 111 7.12 3.60 12.80
N ALA A 112 6.67 2.72 13.69
CA ALA A 112 5.25 2.50 13.91
C ALA A 112 4.70 3.52 14.91
N PRO A 113 3.41 3.85 14.81
CA PRO A 113 2.48 3.33 13.80
C PRO A 113 2.64 4.04 12.45
N PHE A 114 2.43 3.30 11.37
CA PHE A 114 2.35 3.79 10.00
C PHE A 114 0.97 3.48 9.40
N PHE A 115 0.44 4.42 8.62
CA PHE A 115 -0.87 4.32 7.97
C PHE A 115 -0.80 4.73 6.50
N CYS A 116 -1.50 4.00 5.63
CA CYS A 116 -1.75 4.40 4.24
C CYS A 116 -3.05 3.82 3.69
N ASP A 117 -3.56 4.39 2.60
CA ASP A 117 -4.80 3.93 1.96
C ASP A 117 -4.56 2.70 1.06
N VAL A 118 -3.55 2.79 0.19
CA VAL A 118 -3.25 1.80 -0.87
C VAL A 118 -1.84 1.25 -0.71
N GLY A 119 -0.90 2.08 -0.29
CA GLY A 119 0.53 1.81 -0.19
C GLY A 119 1.26 1.76 -1.54
N ALA A 120 0.65 1.13 -2.55
CA ALA A 120 1.25 0.94 -3.86
C ALA A 120 1.47 2.24 -4.66
N HIS A 121 0.95 3.39 -4.20
CA HIS A 121 1.15 4.70 -4.81
C HIS A 121 2.27 5.51 -4.12
N ILE A 122 2.89 4.96 -3.08
CA ILE A 122 3.98 5.59 -2.37
C ILE A 122 5.31 5.09 -2.94
N HIS A 123 6.15 6.05 -3.33
CA HIS A 123 7.47 5.83 -3.91
C HIS A 123 8.50 6.62 -3.11
N VAL A 124 9.51 5.94 -2.56
CA VAL A 124 10.53 6.58 -1.72
C VAL A 124 11.94 6.36 -2.27
N GLY A 125 12.75 7.41 -2.22
CA GLY A 125 14.16 7.41 -2.61
C GLY A 125 15.09 6.78 -1.57
N ARG A 126 16.40 6.95 -1.79
CA ARG A 126 17.47 6.46 -0.90
C ARG A 126 17.52 7.18 0.43
N HIS A 127 17.86 6.47 1.49
CA HIS A 127 17.99 7.00 2.85
C HIS A 127 16.73 7.72 3.31
N PHE A 128 15.58 7.06 3.14
CA PHE A 128 14.29 7.56 3.57
C PHE A 128 14.01 7.14 5.03
N HIS A 129 13.59 8.09 5.85
CA HIS A 129 13.18 7.84 7.22
C HIS A 129 11.82 8.48 7.52
N ALA A 130 10.87 7.70 8.03
CA ALA A 130 9.62 8.20 8.56
C ALA A 130 9.50 7.88 10.05
N ASN A 131 9.34 8.91 10.86
CA ASN A 131 9.22 8.76 12.31
C ASN A 131 7.78 8.36 12.71
N THR A 132 7.60 8.07 14.00
CA THR A 132 6.39 7.53 14.62
C THR A 132 5.13 8.29 14.22
N GLY A 133 4.07 7.56 13.88
CA GLY A 133 2.75 8.14 13.61
C GLY A 133 2.60 8.71 12.21
N CYS A 134 3.50 8.40 11.27
CA CYS A 134 3.40 8.87 9.90
C CYS A 134 2.15 8.30 9.20
N CYS A 135 1.38 9.19 8.56
CA CYS A 135 0.18 8.83 7.81
C CYS A 135 0.27 9.34 6.37
N MET A 136 0.10 8.45 5.40
CA MET A 136 0.20 8.74 3.96
C MET A 136 -1.08 8.32 3.24
N LEU A 137 -2.00 9.26 3.05
CA LEU A 137 -3.25 9.02 2.32
C LEU A 137 -3.00 9.07 0.81
N ASP A 138 -2.65 7.93 0.23
CA ASP A 138 -2.09 7.76 -1.11
C ASP A 138 -3.13 7.34 -2.16
N VAL A 139 -4.32 7.96 -2.15
CA VAL A 139 -5.29 7.78 -3.25
C VAL A 139 -4.73 8.25 -4.60
N ALA A 140 -3.84 9.25 -4.59
CA ALA A 140 -2.97 9.60 -5.70
C ALA A 140 -1.50 9.37 -5.34
N GLU A 141 -0.62 9.51 -6.33
CA GLU A 141 0.80 9.19 -6.20
C GLU A 141 1.53 10.11 -5.21
N ILE A 142 2.33 9.50 -4.33
CA ILE A 142 3.24 10.19 -3.41
C ILE A 142 4.66 9.79 -3.80
N ARG A 143 5.47 10.76 -4.20
CA ARG A 143 6.89 10.57 -4.52
C ARG A 143 7.76 11.34 -3.55
N ILE A 144 8.60 10.63 -2.82
CA ILE A 144 9.55 11.19 -1.86
C ILE A 144 10.96 10.97 -2.40
N GLY A 145 11.76 12.03 -2.41
CA GLY A 145 13.14 12.02 -2.91
C GLY A 145 14.13 11.28 -2.00
N ASN A 146 15.42 11.48 -2.29
CA ASN A 146 16.51 10.92 -1.49
C ASN A 146 16.77 11.77 -0.24
N ASN A 147 17.31 11.14 0.82
CA ASN A 147 17.76 11.78 2.06
C ASN A 147 16.65 12.56 2.77
N VAL A 148 15.43 12.01 2.80
CA VAL A 148 14.28 12.64 3.44
C VAL A 148 14.02 12.04 4.81
N PHE A 149 13.92 12.90 5.81
CA PHE A 149 13.50 12.57 7.17
C PHE A 149 12.16 13.24 7.46
N LEU A 150 11.12 12.45 7.71
CA LEU A 150 9.82 12.93 8.18
C LEU A 150 9.79 12.90 9.71
N ALA A 151 9.44 14.03 10.31
CA ALA A 151 9.25 14.18 11.75
C ALA A 151 8.06 13.32 12.26
N PRO A 152 7.91 13.15 13.59
CA PRO A 152 6.77 12.44 14.15
C PRO A 152 5.44 13.05 13.71
N ASN A 153 4.43 12.19 13.51
CA ASN A 153 3.06 12.56 13.16
C ASN A 153 2.89 13.37 11.86
N VAL A 154 3.86 13.29 10.94
CA VAL A 154 3.72 13.87 9.60
C VAL A 154 2.57 13.20 8.85
N GLN A 155 1.78 14.03 8.16
CA GLN A 155 0.67 13.57 7.34
C GLN A 155 0.87 14.05 5.91
N LEU A 156 0.99 13.10 4.98
CA LEU A 156 1.00 13.36 3.54
C LEU A 156 -0.36 12.97 2.98
N ARG A 157 -1.03 13.91 2.33
CA ARG A 157 -2.38 13.69 1.79
C ARG A 157 -2.39 13.98 0.31
N ALA A 158 -2.38 12.93 -0.50
CA ALA A 158 -2.56 13.00 -1.94
C ALA A 158 -4.04 12.87 -2.34
N HIS A 159 -4.94 13.23 -1.43
CA HIS A 159 -6.37 13.27 -1.67
C HIS A 159 -6.79 14.68 -2.09
N ARG A 160 -7.52 14.78 -3.20
CA ARG A 160 -8.19 16.00 -3.59
C ARG A 160 -9.70 15.78 -3.59
N GLN A 161 -10.39 16.40 -2.64
CA GLN A 161 -11.82 16.63 -2.81
C GLN A 161 -12.00 17.69 -3.91
N PRO A 162 -12.89 17.48 -4.89
CA PRO A 162 -13.24 18.55 -5.80
C PRO A 162 -13.81 19.70 -4.98
N GLU A 163 -13.15 20.86 -5.02
CA GLU A 163 -13.74 22.11 -4.55
C GLU A 163 -15.06 22.29 -5.31
N ARG A 164 -16.14 22.59 -4.59
CA ARG A 164 -17.45 22.84 -5.18
C ARG A 164 -17.30 23.94 -6.24
N GLY A 165 -17.33 23.56 -7.53
CA GLY A 165 -17.27 24.49 -8.66
C GLY A 165 -15.96 24.65 -9.44
N ARG A 166 -14.85 23.95 -9.13
CA ARG A 166 -13.63 23.96 -9.97
C ARG A 166 -13.32 22.59 -10.56
N ARG A 167 -13.27 22.51 -11.90
CA ARG A 167 -12.77 21.32 -12.64
C ARG A 167 -11.28 21.12 -12.33
N SER A 168 -10.90 19.87 -12.11
CA SER A 168 -9.61 19.38 -11.61
C SER A 168 -8.38 19.97 -12.32
N ALA A 169 -7.41 20.47 -11.55
CA ALA A 169 -6.09 20.90 -12.01
C ALA A 169 -5.00 20.22 -11.17
N LEU A 170 -4.39 19.16 -11.70
CA LEU A 170 -3.33 18.35 -11.08
C LEU A 170 -2.43 19.15 -10.12
N ALA A 171 -2.34 18.71 -8.85
CA ALA A 171 -1.38 19.26 -7.90
C ALA A 171 0.01 18.82 -8.34
N ARG A 172 0.90 19.77 -8.64
CA ARG A 172 2.33 19.54 -8.78
C ARG A 172 2.97 19.98 -7.47
N TRP A 173 3.69 19.06 -6.84
CA TRP A 173 4.58 19.31 -5.71
C TRP A 173 6.01 19.08 -6.19
#